data_AF-A0A1F5TN97-F1
#
_entry.id   AF-A0A1F5TN97-F1
#
_cell.length_a   1.000
_cell.length_b   1.000
_cell.length_c   1.000
_cell.angle_alpha   90.00
_cell.angle_beta   90.00
_cell.angle_gamma   90.00
#
_symmetry.space_group_name_H-M   'P 1'
#
loop_
_entity.id
_entity.type
_entity.pdbx_description
1 polymer ?
#
loop_
_entity_poly.entity_id
_entity_poly.type
_entity_poly.pdbx_seq_one_letter_code
_entity_poly.pdbx_strand_id
1 'polypeptide(L)' 'MTTKEQFLSEHNRLSPLNLKATMETLSRFKMEKPTLFKSEDWPINKIRRPFIFWLTSMTQIKKGKNE' A
#
# COMPACT_ATOMS: atom_id res chain seq x y z
N MET A 1 8.76 9.20 -13.13
CA MET A 1 7.47 8.52 -12.99
C MET A 1 7.75 7.12 -12.48
N THR A 2 7.06 6.69 -11.43
CA THR A 2 7.22 5.34 -10.88
C THR A 2 5.95 4.57 -11.18
N THR A 3 6.08 3.42 -11.84
CA THR A 3 4.92 2.59 -12.15
C THR A 3 4.43 1.88 -10.89
N LYS A 4 3.19 1.38 -10.94
CA LYS A 4 2.62 0.56 -9.86
C LYS A 4 3.50 -0.65 -9.53
N GLU A 5 4.06 -1.30 -10.55
CA GLU A 5 4.96 -2.45 -10.43
C GLU A 5 6.28 -2.08 -9.75
N GLN A 6 6.89 -0.97 -10.16
CA GLN A 6 8.11 -0.47 -9.53
C GLN A 6 7.87 -0.10 -8.06
N PHE A 7 6.74 0.55 -7.76
CA PHE A 7 6.35 0.85 -6.38
C PHE A 7 6.17 -0.43 -5.56
N LEU A 8 5.50 -1.45 -6.10
CA LEU A 8 5.28 -2.72 -5.41
C LEU A 8 6.60 -3.41 -5.08
N SER A 9 7.49 -3.51 -6.06
CA SER A 9 8.79 -4.17 -5.91
C SER A 9 9.64 -3.48 -4.85
N GLU A 10 9.75 -2.16 -4.92
CA GLU A 10 10.54 -1.38 -3.96
C GLU A 10 9.91 -1.38 -2.56
N HIS A 11 8.58 -1.24 -2.46
CA HIS A 11 7.88 -1.37 -1.18
C HIS A 11 8.14 -2.73 -0.54
N ASN A 12 7.99 -3.83 -1.29
CA ASN A 12 8.18 -5.19 -0.78
C ASN A 12 9.64 -5.51 -0.43
N ARG A 13 10.61 -4.92 -1.14
CA ARG A 13 12.04 -5.03 -0.81
C ARG A 13 12.36 -4.37 0.52
N LEU A 14 11.75 -3.22 0.79
CA LEU A 14 12.01 -2.41 1.98
C LEU A 14 11.09 -2.72 3.18
N SER A 15 10.14 -3.64 3.02
CA SER A 15 9.13 -3.96 4.04
C SER A 15 9.36 -5.33 4.67
N PRO A 16 9.08 -5.49 5.97
CA PRO A 16 9.08 -6.81 6.61
C PRO A 16 7.98 -7.70 6.02
N LEU A 17 8.07 -9.01 6.24
CA LEU A 17 7.17 -10.01 5.67
C LEU A 17 5.68 -9.70 5.93
N ASN A 18 5.34 -9.20 7.13
CA ASN A 18 3.98 -8.87 7.52
C ASN A 18 3.41 -7.58 6.86
N LEU A 19 4.25 -6.82 6.16
CA LEU A 19 3.87 -5.61 5.44
C LEU A 19 4.14 -5.73 3.93
N LYS A 20 4.45 -6.93 3.43
CA LYS A 20 4.47 -7.18 2.00
C LYS A 20 3.05 -7.03 1.43
N ALA A 21 2.97 -6.43 0.27
CA ALA A 21 1.75 -6.16 -0.44
C ALA A 21 1.69 -6.95 -1.75
N THR A 22 0.49 -7.00 -2.32
CA THR A 22 0.22 -7.54 -3.65
C THR A 22 -0.34 -6.45 -4.56
N MET A 23 -0.41 -6.73 -5.87
CA MET A 23 -1.06 -5.82 -6.83
C MET A 23 -2.50 -5.49 -6.48
N GLU A 24 -3.24 -6.48 -5.96
CA GLU A 24 -4.62 -6.31 -5.49
C GLU A 24 -4.68 -5.33 -4.30
N THR A 25 -3.75 -5.47 -3.36
CA THR A 25 -3.62 -4.58 -2.20
C THR A 25 -3.41 -3.13 -2.64
N LEU A 26 -2.56 -2.92 -3.65
CA LEU A 26 -2.35 -1.60 -4.25
C LEU A 26 -3.61 -1.09 -4.97
N SER A 27 -4.29 -1.93 -5.77
CA SER A 27 -5.55 -1.54 -6.43
C SER A 27 -6.58 -1.06 -5.40
N ARG A 28 -6.74 -1.81 -4.32
CA ARG A 28 -7.66 -1.48 -3.23
C ARG A 28 -7.29 -0.17 -2.54
N PHE A 29 -6.01 0.03 -2.23
CA PHE A 29 -5.54 1.28 -1.64
C PHE A 29 -5.85 2.50 -2.53
N LYS A 30 -5.65 2.40 -3.85
CA LYS A 30 -5.98 3.47 -4.79
C LYS A 30 -7.48 3.74 -4.85
N MET A 31 -8.31 2.70 -4.79
CA MET A 31 -9.77 2.82 -4.76
C MET A 31 -10.26 3.48 -3.46
N GLU A 32 -9.69 3.14 -2.31
CA GLU A 32 -10.10 3.68 -1.00
C GLU A 32 -9.54 5.09 -0.72
N LYS A 33 -8.37 5.43 -1.30
CA LYS A 33 -7.68 6.71 -1.09
C LYS A 33 -7.35 7.42 -2.41
N PRO A 34 -8.34 7.67 -3.30
CA PRO A 34 -8.08 8.22 -4.63
C PRO A 34 -7.48 9.63 -4.57
N THR A 35 -7.78 10.41 -3.53
CA THR A 35 -7.27 11.77 -3.33
C THR A 35 -5.75 11.86 -3.13
N LEU A 36 -5.11 10.75 -2.76
CA LEU A 36 -3.64 10.68 -2.66
C LEU A 36 -2.98 10.60 -4.04
N PHE A 37 -3.72 10.19 -5.07
CA PHE A 37 -3.23 10.01 -6.43
C PHE A 37 -3.67 11.19 -7.30
N LYS A 38 -2.79 12.20 -7.42
CA LYS A 38 -3.02 13.36 -8.30
C LYS A 38 -2.81 13.03 -9.78
N SER A 39 -2.22 11.87 -10.08
CA SER A 39 -1.91 11.36 -11.42
C SER A 39 -1.87 9.83 -11.36
N GLU A 40 -1.68 9.17 -12.50
CA GLU A 40 -1.53 7.71 -12.54
C GLU A 40 -0.19 7.20 -11.94
N ASP A 41 0.70 8.12 -11.61
CA ASP A 41 1.97 7.87 -10.94
C ASP A 41 1.83 7.26 -9.53
N TRP A 42 2.83 6.45 -9.17
CA TRP A 42 3.01 5.85 -7.84
C TRP A 42 4.25 6.42 -7.12
N PRO A 43 4.26 7.72 -6.75
CA PRO A 43 5.45 8.35 -6.17
C PRO A 43 5.76 7.76 -4.79
N ILE A 44 6.86 7.00 -4.71
CA ILE A 44 7.20 6.23 -3.51
C ILE A 44 7.34 7.11 -2.26
N ASN A 45 8.01 8.26 -2.38
CA ASN A 45 8.26 9.17 -1.26
C ASN A 45 6.97 9.82 -0.70
N LYS A 46 5.90 9.90 -1.50
CA LYS A 46 4.63 10.51 -1.10
C LYS A 46 3.62 9.46 -0.63
N ILE A 47 3.57 8.30 -1.29
CA ILE A 47 2.52 7.31 -1.09
C ILE A 47 2.93 6.19 -0.13
N ARG A 48 4.22 5.85 -0.01
CA ARG A 48 4.65 4.68 0.78
C ARG A 48 4.24 4.78 2.25
N ARG A 49 4.38 5.97 2.87
CA ARG A 49 4.00 6.16 4.28
C ARG A 49 2.48 6.08 4.51
N PRO A 50 1.63 6.79 3.73
CA PRO A 50 0.18 6.56 3.75
C PRO A 50 -0.22 5.11 3.49
N PHE A 51 0.47 4.43 2.56
CA PHE A 51 0.21 3.04 2.22
C PHE A 51 0.50 2.09 3.39
N ILE A 52 1.66 2.23 4.05
CA ILE A 52 2.01 1.45 5.24
C ILE A 52 0.96 1.67 6.34
N PHE A 53 0.58 2.92 6.61
CA PHE A 53 -0.42 3.24 7.63
C PHE A 53 -1.78 2.59 7.35
N TRP A 54 -2.23 2.63 6.08
CA TRP A 54 -3.46 1.96 5.67
C TRP A 54 -3.33 0.43 5.77
N LEU A 55 -2.20 -0.14 5.36
CA LEU A 55 -1.94 -1.57 5.41
C LEU A 55 -1.91 -2.10 6.85
N THR A 56 -1.31 -1.35 7.78
CA THR A 56 -1.31 -1.67 9.22
C THR A 56 -2.71 -1.60 9.81
N SER A 57 -3.51 -0.63 9.39
CA SER A 57 -4.91 -0.51 9.83
C SER A 57 -5.74 -1.72 9.37
N MET A 58 -5.53 -2.21 8.14
CA MET A 58 -6.19 -3.41 7.63
C MET A 58 -5.76 -4.70 8.34
N THR A 59 -4.49 -4.80 8.75
CA THR A 59 -3.98 -5.99 9.47
C THR A 59 -4.48 -6.04 10.91
N GLN A 60 -4.67 -4.90 11.56
CA GLN A 60 -5.34 -4.83 12.87
C GLN A 60 -6.81 -5.28 12.79
N ILE A 61 -7.51 -4.89 11.73
CA ILE A 61 -8.90 -5.35 11.50
C ILE A 61 -8.97 -6.87 11.30
N LYS A 62 -7.98 -7.48 10.65
CA LYS A 62 -7.92 -8.96 10.52
C LYS A 62 -7.63 -9.68 11.84
N LYS A 63 -6.91 -9.06 12.76
CA LYS A 63 -6.58 -9.67 14.05
C LYS A 63 -7.72 -9.56 15.08
N GLY A 64 -8.67 -8.64 14.87
CA GLY A 64 -9.86 -8.45 15.73
C GLY A 64 -11.16 -9.08 15.23
N LYS A 65 -11.12 -9.98 14.23
CA LYS A 65 -12.29 -10.71 13.72
C LYS A 65 -12.27 -12.22 14.02
N ASN A 66 -11.41 -12.65 14.93
CA ASN A 66 -11.43 -13.98 15.53
C ASN A 66 -11.45 -13.82 17.06
N GLU A 67 -12.56 -13.33 17.59
CA GLU A 67 -12.97 -13.59 18.97
C GLU A 67 -14.48 -13.83 18.98
#